data_AF-A0A950S327-F1
#
_entry.id   AF-A0A950S327-F1
#
_cell.length_a   1.000
_cell.length_b   1.000
_cell.length_c   1.000
_cell.angle_alpha   90.00
_cell.angle_beta   90.00
_cell.angle_gamma   90.00
#
_symmetry.space_group_name_H-M   'P 1'
#
loop_
_entity.id
_entity.type
_entity.pdbx_description
1 polymer ?
#
loop_
_entity_poly.entity_id
_entity_poly.type
_entity_poly.pdbx_seq_one_letter_code
_entity_poly.pdbx_strand_id
1 'polypeptide(L)'
;MAVRGDEVAGSIEAHVRDAMEKLVGEIRSSIEDVREVVDSQLKAALQSVQADVNAVSFLPHIQKSLGEFEESITAAIPPPPPSTAGADASRVKQAVQAVERGKSQVDILNALLDQCLMFGSRAALLILRGETFSGWKGAGFTAAGGNDEQIKRFNAAPGLIDELDRVLRDEQVVTWDGANLSTRLGVPASTSAILVPMVIKDKIAAAVYVDAVDADAAKLDPSSLELLVFTTGLLIDTVASRKKSPSPSLNDAESVTAPQPMAAPAPAPAPPPRPTPPPPPVRPSPPVADESADTTVAVSAAQLREMMAPPAATPTFTMPETDFAAPSSAMPSAASFMTTALPAIEAPPPAPPPPHAAPPHEREERASTQYIPPPNLTTRSAAPIGGAVPADDSKRHDEARRFARLLVSEIKLYNEPKVDLGRRNKDLYERLKEDIDRSRQMYDERIADDVRKTSNYFYDELVRILADGDASALGL
;
A
#
# COMPACT_ATOMS: atom_id res chain seq x y z
N MET A 1 37.10 -27.88 107.97
CA MET A 1 37.94 -27.18 106.98
C MET A 1 37.26 -26.94 105.62
N ALA A 2 36.10 -27.57 105.31
CA ALA A 2 35.45 -27.43 104.00
C ALA A 2 34.68 -26.11 103.75
N VAL A 3 34.23 -25.40 104.79
CA VAL A 3 33.41 -24.17 104.64
C VAL A 3 34.22 -22.96 104.14
N ARG A 4 35.54 -22.90 104.41
CA ARG A 4 36.41 -21.80 103.96
C ARG A 4 36.85 -21.91 102.48
N GLY A 5 36.71 -23.08 101.86
CA GLY A 5 37.08 -23.27 100.45
C GLY A 5 36.03 -22.70 99.48
N ASP A 6 34.75 -22.82 99.87
CA ASP A 6 33.61 -22.39 99.05
C ASP A 6 33.46 -20.86 99.02
N GLU A 7 33.73 -20.19 100.14
CA GLU A 7 33.76 -18.71 100.20
C GLU A 7 34.91 -18.11 99.36
N VAL A 8 36.06 -18.79 99.32
CA VAL A 8 37.22 -18.32 98.53
C VAL A 8 36.98 -18.58 97.03
N ALA A 9 36.38 -19.70 96.66
CA ALA A 9 36.00 -19.99 95.28
C ALA A 9 34.94 -18.99 94.77
N GLY A 10 33.91 -18.69 95.56
CA GLY A 10 32.89 -17.69 95.22
C GLY A 10 33.46 -16.27 95.08
N SER A 11 34.46 -15.90 95.89
CA SER A 11 35.14 -14.60 95.80
C SER A 11 36.01 -14.47 94.54
N ILE A 12 36.66 -15.55 94.11
CA ILE A 12 37.44 -15.59 92.86
C ILE A 12 36.51 -15.53 91.66
N GLU A 13 35.39 -16.28 91.66
CA GLU A 13 34.40 -16.20 90.58
C GLU A 13 33.74 -14.82 90.47
N ALA A 14 33.47 -14.16 91.60
CA ALA A 14 32.96 -12.80 91.62
C ALA A 14 33.98 -11.80 91.06
N HIS A 15 35.27 -11.92 91.44
CA HIS A 15 36.34 -11.07 90.89
C HIS A 15 36.55 -11.30 89.39
N VAL A 16 36.48 -12.54 88.92
CA VAL A 16 36.62 -12.85 87.48
C VAL A 16 35.42 -12.30 86.72
N ARG A 17 34.20 -12.40 87.25
CA ARG A 17 33.00 -11.82 86.63
C ARG A 17 33.08 -10.30 86.55
N ASP A 18 33.48 -9.63 87.62
CA ASP A 18 33.65 -8.18 87.67
C ASP A 18 34.74 -7.71 86.69
N ALA A 19 35.87 -8.43 86.62
CA ALA A 19 36.93 -8.17 85.65
C ALA A 19 36.47 -8.38 84.19
N MET A 20 35.66 -9.41 83.92
CA MET A 20 35.08 -9.64 82.60
C MET A 20 34.06 -8.56 82.21
N GLU A 21 33.18 -8.14 83.12
CA GLU A 21 32.22 -7.06 82.86
C GLU A 21 32.94 -5.74 82.58
N LYS A 22 34.00 -5.45 83.33
CA LYS A 22 34.84 -4.28 83.08
C LYS A 22 35.53 -4.34 81.70
N LEU A 23 36.12 -5.49 81.35
CA LEU A 23 36.76 -5.68 80.04
C LEU A 23 35.76 -5.58 78.88
N VAL A 24 34.57 -6.16 79.02
CA VAL A 24 33.49 -6.05 78.02
C VAL A 24 33.01 -4.60 77.90
N GLY A 25 32.93 -3.87 79.01
CA GLY A 25 32.63 -2.43 79.01
C GLY A 25 33.67 -1.61 78.23
N GLU A 26 34.95 -1.87 78.48
CA GLU A 26 36.06 -1.21 77.77
C GLU A 26 36.07 -1.54 76.27
N ILE A 27 35.87 -2.81 75.90
CA ILE A 27 35.77 -3.24 74.50
C ILE A 27 34.59 -2.54 73.81
N ARG A 28 33.43 -2.48 74.47
CA ARG A 28 32.25 -1.84 73.90
C ARG A 28 32.46 -0.34 73.71
N SER A 29 33.09 0.34 74.66
CA SER A 29 33.47 1.75 74.53
C SER A 29 34.42 1.95 73.35
N SER A 30 35.46 1.12 73.24
CA SER A 30 36.43 1.20 72.15
C SER A 30 35.80 0.96 70.78
N ILE A 31 34.80 0.08 70.68
CA ILE A 31 34.07 -0.15 69.43
C ILE A 31 33.25 1.09 69.04
N GLU A 32 32.62 1.76 69.99
CA GLU A 32 31.85 2.98 69.70
C GLU A 32 32.77 4.13 69.28
N ASP A 33 33.92 4.29 69.95
CA ASP A 33 34.93 5.28 69.56
C ASP A 33 35.46 5.04 68.13
N VAL A 34 35.74 3.79 67.78
CA VAL A 34 36.16 3.42 66.42
C VAL A 34 35.04 3.71 65.41
N ARG A 35 33.79 3.44 65.77
CA ARG A 35 32.65 3.71 64.91
C ARG A 35 32.48 5.20 64.64
N GLU A 36 32.59 6.04 65.67
CA GLU A 36 32.52 7.50 65.50
C GLU A 36 33.65 8.03 64.60
N VAL A 37 34.87 7.50 64.77
CA VAL A 37 36.00 7.85 63.91
C VAL A 37 35.74 7.43 62.46
N VAL A 38 35.27 6.21 62.23
CA VAL A 38 34.96 5.71 60.87
C VAL A 38 33.83 6.51 60.22
N ASP A 39 32.76 6.82 60.94
CA ASP A 39 31.66 7.64 60.42
C ASP A 39 32.14 9.06 60.09
N SER A 40 33.01 9.63 60.92
CA SER A 40 33.62 10.94 60.64
C SER A 40 34.49 10.92 59.39
N GLN A 41 35.30 9.86 59.19
CA GLN A 41 36.13 9.68 58.00
C GLN A 41 35.30 9.43 56.74
N LEU A 42 34.24 8.63 56.84
CA LEU A 42 33.33 8.37 55.72
C LEU A 42 32.60 9.65 55.29
N LYS A 43 32.14 10.45 56.26
CA LYS A 43 31.49 11.73 55.98
C LYS A 43 32.45 12.72 55.31
N ALA A 44 33.69 12.80 55.78
CA ALA A 44 34.71 13.64 55.16
C ALA A 44 35.06 13.18 53.73
N ALA A 45 35.19 11.87 53.52
CA ALA A 45 35.45 11.30 52.20
C ALA A 45 34.30 11.57 51.22
N LEU A 46 33.04 11.42 51.66
CA LEU A 46 31.87 11.73 50.84
C LEU A 46 31.78 13.23 50.49
N GLN A 47 32.11 14.12 51.42
CA GLN A 47 32.16 15.56 51.13
C GLN A 47 33.27 15.91 50.14
N SER A 48 34.43 15.26 50.23
CA SER A 48 35.51 15.40 49.26
C SER A 48 35.10 14.93 47.86
N VAL A 49 34.48 13.75 47.76
CA VAL A 49 34.00 13.22 46.46
C VAL A 49 32.91 14.11 45.88
N GLN A 50 31.99 14.63 46.70
CA GLN A 50 30.97 15.57 46.24
C GLN A 50 31.56 16.90 45.76
N ALA A 51 32.62 17.39 46.41
CA ALA A 51 33.35 18.58 45.97
C ALA A 51 34.07 18.35 44.63
N ASP A 52 34.69 17.18 44.45
CA ASP A 52 35.29 16.79 43.17
C ASP A 52 34.24 16.62 42.06
N VAL A 53 33.10 16.00 42.34
CA VAL A 53 31.99 15.88 41.36
C VAL A 53 31.43 17.25 40.96
N ASN A 54 31.37 18.21 41.89
CA ASN A 54 30.93 19.57 41.59
C ASN A 54 32.01 20.40 40.85
N ALA A 55 33.29 20.18 41.14
CA ALA A 55 34.40 20.80 40.42
C ALA A 55 34.52 20.24 38.99
N VAL A 56 34.14 18.98 38.80
CA VAL A 56 34.01 18.29 37.52
C VAL A 56 32.64 18.59 36.90
N SER A 57 32.33 19.88 36.74
CA SER A 57 31.17 20.34 35.99
C SER A 57 31.46 20.22 34.49
N PHE A 58 31.32 19.01 33.95
CA PHE A 58 31.38 18.75 32.50
C PHE A 58 30.18 19.35 31.76
N LEU A 59 29.07 19.66 32.44
CA LEU A 59 27.86 20.17 31.79
C LEU A 59 28.03 21.49 31.01
N PRO A 60 28.64 22.56 31.55
CA PRO A 60 28.89 23.77 30.77
C PRO A 60 29.89 23.57 29.64
N HIS A 61 30.87 22.66 29.79
CA HIS A 61 31.80 22.33 28.72
C HIS A 61 31.14 21.50 27.61
N ILE A 62 30.29 20.54 27.98
CA ILE A 62 29.49 19.74 27.05
C ILE A 62 28.50 20.65 26.31
N GLN A 63 27.76 21.52 27.00
CA GLN A 63 26.84 22.47 26.38
C GLN A 63 27.55 23.44 25.42
N LYS A 64 28.72 23.94 25.80
CA LYS A 64 29.54 24.79 24.92
C LYS A 64 30.05 24.01 23.71
N SER A 65 30.55 22.80 23.91
CA SER A 65 31.01 21.94 22.82
C SER A 65 29.88 21.48 21.90
N LEU A 66 28.66 21.28 22.42
CA LEU A 66 27.48 21.00 21.62
C LEU A 66 27.05 22.23 20.82
N GLY A 67 27.08 23.43 21.41
CA GLY A 67 26.78 24.67 20.68
C GLY A 67 27.79 24.95 19.55
N GLU A 68 29.10 24.79 19.83
CA GLU A 68 30.15 24.93 18.82
C GLU A 68 30.08 23.82 17.75
N PHE A 69 29.65 22.60 18.11
CA PHE A 69 29.43 21.51 17.17
C PHE A 69 28.15 21.70 16.34
N GLU A 70 27.07 22.23 16.90
CA GLU A 70 25.85 22.62 16.17
C GLU A 70 26.13 23.75 15.19
N GLU A 71 26.93 24.74 15.58
CA GLU A 71 27.35 25.84 14.70
C GLU A 71 28.30 25.35 13.60
N SER A 72 29.21 24.43 13.93
CA SER A 72 30.06 23.72 12.96
C SER A 72 29.27 22.82 12.01
N ILE A 73 28.24 22.12 12.47
CA ILE A 73 27.35 21.31 11.62
C ILE A 73 26.54 22.25 10.72
N THR A 74 25.98 23.32 11.25
CA THR A 74 25.17 24.28 10.48
C THR A 74 26.00 25.02 9.43
N ALA A 75 27.26 25.32 9.72
CA ALA A 75 28.18 25.97 8.78
C ALA A 75 28.85 24.99 7.78
N ALA A 76 28.98 23.70 8.13
CA ALA A 76 29.54 22.67 7.26
C ALA A 76 28.48 21.85 6.49
N ILE A 77 27.19 22.05 6.77
CA ILE A 77 26.11 21.68 5.87
C ILE A 77 26.23 22.62 4.66
N PRO A 78 26.64 22.16 3.46
CA PRO A 78 26.38 22.94 2.26
C PRO A 78 24.90 23.31 2.30
N PRO A 79 24.48 24.53 1.87
CA PRO A 79 23.06 24.89 1.86
C PRO A 79 22.32 23.69 1.31
N PRO A 80 21.30 23.16 2.04
CA PRO A 80 20.69 21.90 1.65
C PRO A 80 20.45 21.98 0.15
N PRO A 81 20.92 21.01 -0.67
CA PRO A 81 20.41 20.94 -2.03
C PRO A 81 18.90 21.05 -1.85
N PRO A 82 18.24 22.06 -2.48
CA PRO A 82 16.88 22.45 -2.12
C PRO A 82 16.09 21.18 -1.99
N SER A 83 15.71 20.79 -0.75
CA SER A 83 15.39 19.41 -0.36
C SER A 83 14.83 18.72 -1.57
N THR A 84 15.65 17.95 -2.30
CA THR A 84 15.23 17.44 -3.62
C THR A 84 13.92 16.79 -3.34
N ALA A 85 12.84 17.33 -3.93
CA ALA A 85 11.46 17.05 -3.59
C ALA A 85 11.27 15.54 -3.64
N GLY A 86 11.60 14.88 -2.53
CA GLY A 86 11.67 13.45 -2.44
C GLY A 86 10.22 13.07 -2.39
N ALA A 87 9.76 12.33 -3.41
CA ALA A 87 8.39 11.89 -3.56
C ALA A 87 7.79 11.63 -2.18
N ASP A 88 6.92 12.55 -1.73
CA ASP A 88 6.25 12.40 -0.45
C ASP A 88 5.33 11.20 -0.65
N ALA A 89 5.78 10.02 -0.23
CA ALA A 89 5.03 8.78 -0.38
C ALA A 89 3.61 8.93 0.21
N SER A 90 3.44 9.80 1.20
CA SER A 90 2.16 10.25 1.75
C SER A 90 1.25 10.93 0.72
N ARG A 91 1.77 11.84 -0.12
CA ARG A 91 1.00 12.49 -1.20
C ARG A 91 0.55 11.48 -2.24
N VAL A 92 1.43 10.56 -2.64
CA VAL A 92 1.08 9.50 -3.61
C VAL A 92 0.06 8.55 -3.02
N LYS A 93 0.23 8.15 -1.76
CA LYS A 93 -0.75 7.34 -1.03
C LYS A 93 -2.13 8.01 -1.02
N GLN A 94 -2.18 9.30 -0.70
CA GLN A 94 -3.43 10.08 -0.70
C GLN A 94 -4.06 10.14 -2.10
N ALA A 95 -3.25 10.33 -3.14
CA ALA A 95 -3.71 10.31 -4.53
C ALA A 95 -4.32 8.95 -4.90
N VAL A 96 -3.63 7.86 -4.61
CA VAL A 96 -4.12 6.50 -4.88
C VAL A 96 -5.40 6.22 -4.12
N GLN A 97 -5.50 6.61 -2.84
CA GLN A 97 -6.75 6.49 -2.06
C GLN A 97 -7.90 7.26 -2.73
N ALA A 98 -7.67 8.47 -3.25
CA ALA A 98 -8.70 9.27 -3.90
C ALA A 98 -9.21 8.60 -5.18
N VAL A 99 -8.30 8.08 -6.01
CA VAL A 99 -8.64 7.33 -7.23
C VAL A 99 -9.39 6.05 -6.90
N GLU A 100 -8.99 5.32 -5.86
CA GLU A 100 -9.59 4.05 -5.47
C GLU A 100 -11.07 4.18 -5.05
N ARG A 101 -11.48 5.34 -4.53
CA ARG A 101 -12.86 5.62 -4.12
C ARG A 101 -13.84 5.70 -5.31
N GLY A 102 -13.34 5.81 -6.54
CA GLY A 102 -14.15 5.81 -7.75
C GLY A 102 -14.95 4.51 -7.91
N LYS A 103 -16.26 4.63 -8.16
CA LYS A 103 -17.18 3.48 -8.32
C LYS A 103 -17.37 3.05 -9.77
N SER A 104 -17.01 3.91 -10.71
CA SER A 104 -17.04 3.64 -12.14
C SER A 104 -15.69 3.98 -12.79
N GLN A 105 -15.44 3.43 -13.97
CA GLN A 105 -14.26 3.77 -14.76
C GLN A 105 -14.15 5.28 -15.00
N VAL A 106 -15.26 5.96 -15.27
CA VAL A 106 -15.28 7.41 -15.49
C VAL A 106 -14.92 8.17 -14.21
N ASP A 107 -15.41 7.74 -13.05
CA ASP A 107 -15.08 8.36 -11.76
C ASP A 107 -13.60 8.20 -11.43
N ILE A 108 -13.04 7.02 -11.68
CA ILE A 108 -11.61 6.70 -11.48
C ILE A 108 -10.75 7.61 -12.36
N LEU A 109 -11.09 7.75 -13.65
CA LEU A 109 -10.34 8.59 -14.58
C LEU A 109 -10.45 10.09 -14.26
N ASN A 110 -11.62 10.55 -13.79
CA ASN A 110 -11.78 11.92 -13.32
C ASN A 110 -10.93 12.17 -12.06
N ALA A 111 -11.00 11.27 -11.08
CA ALA A 111 -10.19 11.36 -9.88
C ALA A 111 -8.69 11.37 -10.20
N LEU A 112 -8.23 10.54 -11.14
CA LEU A 112 -6.84 10.55 -11.61
C LEU A 112 -6.42 11.94 -12.09
N LEU A 113 -7.20 12.56 -12.98
CA LEU A 113 -6.89 13.90 -13.50
C LEU A 113 -6.83 14.94 -12.39
N ASP A 114 -7.77 14.91 -11.45
CA ASP A 114 -7.77 15.82 -10.30
C ASP A 114 -6.53 15.60 -9.41
N GLN A 115 -6.12 14.34 -9.19
CA GLN A 115 -4.95 14.03 -8.38
C GLN A 115 -3.62 14.36 -9.09
N CYS A 116 -3.55 14.28 -10.42
CA CYS A 116 -2.39 14.71 -11.18
C CYS A 116 -2.06 16.20 -10.95
N LEU A 117 -3.06 17.04 -10.63
CA LEU A 117 -2.85 18.43 -10.27
C LEU A 117 -2.11 18.64 -8.95
N MET A 118 -1.89 17.60 -8.13
CA MET A 118 -0.99 17.70 -6.98
C MET A 118 0.48 17.62 -7.37
N PHE A 119 0.78 17.04 -8.53
CA PHE A 119 2.11 16.78 -9.06
C PHE A 119 2.39 17.58 -10.34
N GLY A 120 1.52 18.51 -10.72
CA GLY A 120 1.65 19.35 -11.91
C GLY A 120 0.66 20.52 -11.91
N SER A 121 0.69 21.34 -12.95
CA SER A 121 -0.21 22.47 -13.14
C SER A 121 -1.45 22.07 -13.95
N ARG A 122 -1.28 21.26 -15.00
CA ARG A 122 -2.35 20.84 -15.90
C ARG A 122 -2.18 19.36 -16.23
N ALA A 123 -3.30 18.64 -16.36
CA ALA A 123 -3.30 17.22 -16.67
C ALA A 123 -4.35 16.91 -17.75
N ALA A 124 -4.01 16.14 -18.78
CA ALA A 124 -4.93 15.73 -19.83
C ALA A 124 -4.85 14.22 -20.08
N LEU A 125 -6.01 13.58 -20.23
CA LEU A 125 -6.10 12.18 -20.63
C LEU A 125 -6.31 12.09 -22.14
N LEU A 126 -5.40 11.40 -22.82
CA LEU A 126 -5.46 11.13 -24.25
C LEU A 126 -5.75 9.64 -24.45
N ILE A 127 -6.87 9.30 -25.07
CA ILE A 127 -7.26 7.91 -25.34
C ILE A 127 -6.68 7.50 -26.69
N LEU A 128 -6.05 6.32 -26.73
CA LEU A 128 -5.55 5.73 -27.97
C LEU A 128 -6.69 5.02 -28.71
N ARG A 129 -6.88 5.37 -29.99
CA ARG A 129 -7.79 4.69 -30.92
C ARG A 129 -7.04 4.34 -32.19
N GLY A 130 -6.74 3.04 -32.37
CA GLY A 130 -5.79 2.61 -33.40
C GLY A 130 -4.39 3.13 -33.05
N GLU A 131 -3.83 3.97 -33.91
CA GLU A 131 -2.55 4.67 -33.67
C GLU A 131 -2.75 6.18 -33.41
N THR A 132 -4.00 6.63 -33.26
CA THR A 132 -4.32 8.05 -33.07
C THR A 132 -4.66 8.33 -31.60
N PHE A 133 -4.03 9.35 -31.02
CA PHE A 133 -4.39 9.84 -29.69
C PHE A 133 -5.50 10.88 -29.80
N SER A 134 -6.59 10.69 -29.08
CA SER A 134 -7.70 11.64 -29.01
C SER A 134 -7.86 12.14 -27.58
N GLY A 135 -8.00 13.45 -27.38
CA GLY A 135 -8.19 14.00 -26.05
C GLY A 135 -9.57 13.66 -25.50
N TRP A 136 -9.62 13.20 -24.26
CA TRP A 136 -10.87 12.84 -23.58
C TRP A 136 -11.32 13.92 -22.61
N LYS A 137 -10.42 14.34 -21.72
CA LYS A 137 -10.67 15.37 -20.71
C LYS A 137 -9.34 15.93 -20.22
N GLY A 138 -9.34 17.18 -19.78
CA GLY A 138 -8.24 17.70 -18.98
C GLY A 138 -8.72 18.37 -17.71
N ALA A 139 -7.76 18.71 -16.87
CA ALA A 139 -7.90 19.38 -15.60
C ALA A 139 -6.81 20.46 -15.50
N GLY A 140 -7.13 21.61 -14.92
CA GLY A 140 -6.19 22.75 -14.78
C GLY A 140 -6.04 23.65 -16.02
N PHE A 141 -6.57 23.27 -17.18
CA PHE A 141 -6.45 24.04 -18.43
C PHE A 141 -7.27 25.34 -18.43
N THR A 142 -8.43 25.36 -17.77
CA THR A 142 -9.28 26.55 -17.66
C THR A 142 -8.64 27.68 -16.88
N ALA A 143 -7.88 27.37 -15.83
CA ALA A 143 -7.12 28.34 -15.05
C ALA A 143 -5.97 28.97 -15.88
N ALA A 144 -5.47 28.26 -16.89
CA ALA A 144 -4.42 28.72 -17.80
C ALA A 144 -4.97 29.42 -19.06
N GLY A 145 -6.26 29.72 -19.12
CA GLY A 145 -6.91 30.40 -20.24
C GLY A 145 -7.36 29.48 -21.39
N GLY A 146 -7.25 28.16 -21.23
CA GLY A 146 -7.76 27.17 -22.18
C GLY A 146 -9.19 26.72 -21.89
N ASN A 147 -9.66 25.74 -22.65
CA ASN A 147 -10.98 25.14 -22.46
C ASN A 147 -10.94 23.61 -22.61
N ASP A 148 -11.59 22.87 -21.71
CA ASP A 148 -11.80 21.41 -21.79
C ASP A 148 -12.35 20.97 -23.16
N GLU A 149 -13.15 21.82 -23.80
CA GLU A 149 -13.70 21.58 -25.14
C GLU A 149 -12.63 21.54 -26.25
N GLN A 150 -11.50 22.23 -26.09
CA GLN A 150 -10.36 22.12 -27.00
C GLN A 150 -9.65 20.78 -26.83
N ILE A 151 -9.54 20.30 -25.59
CA ILE A 151 -8.94 19.00 -25.27
C ILE A 151 -9.77 17.87 -25.86
N LYS A 152 -11.10 17.92 -25.75
CA LYS A 152 -11.99 16.91 -26.37
C LYS A 152 -11.91 16.89 -27.90
N ARG A 153 -11.60 18.03 -28.53
CA ARG A 153 -11.42 18.15 -29.98
C ARG A 153 -10.01 17.80 -30.45
N PHE A 154 -9.07 17.64 -29.53
CA PHE A 154 -7.70 17.31 -29.85
C PHE A 154 -7.62 15.91 -30.45
N ASN A 155 -6.94 15.81 -31.59
CA ASN A 155 -6.60 14.54 -32.22
C ASN A 155 -5.16 14.65 -32.76
N ALA A 156 -4.34 13.65 -32.44
CA ALA A 156 -2.99 13.51 -32.93
C ALA A 156 -2.86 12.20 -33.71
N ALA A 157 -2.68 12.34 -35.01
CA ALA A 157 -2.29 11.23 -35.89
C ALA A 157 -0.79 10.93 -35.73
N PRO A 158 -0.35 9.70 -36.10
CA PRO A 158 1.08 9.36 -36.10
C PRO A 158 1.90 10.39 -36.88
N GLY A 159 3.03 10.80 -36.33
CA GLY A 159 3.93 11.81 -36.90
C GLY A 159 3.53 13.26 -36.64
N LEU A 160 2.41 13.54 -35.97
CA LEU A 160 2.04 14.92 -35.61
C LEU A 160 2.83 15.44 -34.40
N ILE A 161 3.10 14.55 -33.44
CA ILE A 161 3.75 14.86 -32.17
C ILE A 161 4.70 13.70 -31.85
N ASP A 162 6.00 13.95 -31.98
CA ASP A 162 7.05 12.95 -31.81
C ASP A 162 7.01 12.31 -30.42
N GLU A 163 6.63 13.07 -29.39
CA GLU A 163 6.55 12.56 -28.01
C GLU A 163 5.44 11.50 -27.85
N LEU A 164 4.29 11.66 -28.52
CA LEU A 164 3.22 10.65 -28.50
C LEU A 164 3.64 9.39 -29.27
N ASP A 165 4.34 9.57 -30.38
CA ASP A 165 4.86 8.44 -31.18
C ASP A 165 5.93 7.65 -30.40
N ARG A 166 6.79 8.34 -29.65
CA ARG A 166 7.80 7.70 -28.79
C ARG A 166 7.15 6.91 -27.66
N VAL A 167 6.10 7.43 -27.02
CA VAL A 167 5.35 6.68 -26.00
C VAL A 167 4.76 5.40 -26.58
N LEU A 168 4.22 5.45 -27.80
CA LEU A 168 3.62 4.27 -28.43
C LEU A 168 4.67 3.28 -28.95
N ARG A 169 5.79 3.76 -29.50
CA ARG A 169 6.84 2.94 -30.11
C ARG A 169 7.77 2.31 -29.09
N ASP A 170 8.21 3.10 -28.12
CA ASP A 170 9.22 2.70 -27.14
C ASP A 170 8.57 2.17 -25.85
N GLU A 171 7.24 2.29 -25.72
CA GLU A 171 6.45 1.89 -24.54
C GLU A 171 6.97 2.49 -23.23
N GLN A 172 7.49 3.71 -23.30
CA GLN A 172 8.17 4.38 -22.20
C GLN A 172 7.58 5.74 -21.89
N VAL A 173 7.86 6.22 -20.68
CA VAL A 173 7.54 7.56 -20.22
C VAL A 173 8.44 8.57 -20.94
N VAL A 174 7.85 9.66 -21.43
CA VAL A 174 8.58 10.70 -22.16
C VAL A 174 8.47 12.02 -21.41
N THR A 175 9.61 12.68 -21.18
CA THR A 175 9.71 14.01 -20.57
C THR A 175 10.35 15.00 -21.53
N TRP A 176 9.84 16.24 -21.56
CA TRP A 176 10.32 17.32 -22.43
C TRP A 176 9.84 18.70 -21.93
N ASP A 177 9.92 19.74 -22.74
CA ASP A 177 9.49 21.11 -22.40
C ASP A 177 7.96 21.31 -22.38
N GLY A 178 7.19 20.43 -23.03
CA GLY A 178 5.74 20.52 -23.13
C GLY A 178 5.21 21.53 -24.16
N ALA A 179 6.06 22.31 -24.83
CA ALA A 179 5.66 23.49 -25.62
C ALA A 179 4.77 23.13 -26.82
N ASN A 180 5.11 22.05 -27.54
CA ASN A 180 4.36 21.61 -28.73
C ASN A 180 2.94 21.16 -28.38
N LEU A 181 2.79 20.34 -27.34
CA LEU A 181 1.50 19.76 -26.96
C LEU A 181 0.61 20.78 -26.23
N SER A 182 1.14 21.53 -25.26
CA SER A 182 0.39 22.57 -24.54
C SER A 182 -0.21 23.62 -25.49
N THR A 183 0.58 24.11 -26.46
CA THR A 183 0.11 25.08 -27.46
C THR A 183 -1.02 24.50 -28.32
N ARG A 184 -0.94 23.23 -28.71
CA ARG A 184 -2.01 22.54 -29.47
C ARG A 184 -3.26 22.28 -28.63
N LEU A 185 -3.11 22.11 -27.32
CA LEU A 185 -4.22 22.03 -26.38
C LEU A 185 -4.84 23.40 -26.06
N GLY A 186 -4.36 24.48 -26.68
CA GLY A 186 -4.95 25.81 -26.59
C GLY A 186 -4.51 26.62 -25.38
N VAL A 187 -3.39 26.26 -24.74
CA VAL A 187 -2.86 26.95 -23.56
C VAL A 187 -1.42 27.41 -23.78
N PRO A 188 -0.90 28.36 -23.00
CA PRO A 188 0.48 28.80 -23.10
C PRO A 188 1.48 27.66 -22.89
N ALA A 189 2.64 27.78 -23.54
CA ALA A 189 3.74 26.83 -23.44
C ALA A 189 4.12 26.55 -21.97
N SER A 190 4.29 25.28 -21.64
CA SER A 190 4.85 24.82 -20.37
C SER A 190 6.38 24.94 -20.34
N THR A 191 6.96 24.82 -19.14
CA THR A 191 8.41 24.74 -18.93
C THR A 191 8.89 23.29 -18.95
N SER A 192 8.07 22.39 -18.42
CA SER A 192 8.32 20.96 -18.42
C SER A 192 7.01 20.19 -18.55
N ALA A 193 7.08 19.03 -19.19
CA ALA A 193 5.97 18.10 -19.32
C ALA A 193 6.43 16.66 -19.28
N ILE A 194 5.48 15.79 -18.93
CA ILE A 194 5.62 14.34 -18.90
C ILE A 194 4.41 13.71 -19.58
N LEU A 195 4.66 12.63 -20.30
CA LEU A 195 3.64 11.79 -20.92
C LEU A 195 3.85 10.36 -20.43
N VAL A 196 2.86 9.87 -19.67
CA VAL A 196 2.90 8.55 -19.06
C VAL A 196 1.92 7.63 -19.78
N PRO A 197 2.36 6.52 -20.40
CA PRO A 197 1.44 5.54 -20.98
C PRO A 197 0.61 4.87 -19.88
N MET A 198 -0.68 4.71 -20.15
CA MET A 198 -1.61 3.96 -19.30
C MET A 198 -1.97 2.64 -19.97
N VAL A 199 -1.55 1.55 -19.34
CA VAL A 199 -1.82 0.18 -19.77
C VAL A 199 -3.12 -0.31 -19.11
N ILE A 200 -4.02 -0.86 -19.92
CA ILE A 200 -5.29 -1.47 -19.51
C ILE A 200 -5.40 -2.80 -20.23
N LYS A 201 -5.59 -3.91 -19.51
CA LYS A 201 -5.63 -5.27 -20.08
C LYS A 201 -4.42 -5.58 -20.98
N ASP A 202 -3.22 -5.25 -20.52
CA ASP A 202 -1.95 -5.53 -21.20
C ASP A 202 -1.76 -4.79 -22.55
N LYS A 203 -2.49 -3.68 -22.76
CA LYS A 203 -2.33 -2.81 -23.92
C LYS A 203 -2.28 -1.35 -23.51
N ILE A 204 -1.46 -0.55 -24.19
CA ILE A 204 -1.51 0.91 -24.04
C ILE A 204 -2.87 1.39 -24.54
N ALA A 205 -3.73 1.82 -23.63
CA ALA A 205 -5.08 2.27 -23.94
C ALA A 205 -5.20 3.79 -23.95
N ALA A 206 -4.28 4.48 -23.27
CA ALA A 206 -4.25 5.93 -23.17
C ALA A 206 -2.85 6.42 -22.82
N ALA A 207 -2.64 7.73 -22.91
CA ALA A 207 -1.49 8.42 -22.36
C ALA A 207 -1.97 9.60 -21.50
N VAL A 208 -1.33 9.80 -20.36
CA VAL A 208 -1.63 10.89 -19.44
C VAL A 208 -0.56 11.94 -19.61
N TYR A 209 -0.96 13.11 -20.10
CA TYR A 209 -0.12 14.29 -20.22
C TYR A 209 -0.23 15.09 -18.94
N VAL A 210 0.90 15.46 -18.34
CA VAL A 210 0.96 16.40 -17.23
C VAL A 210 2.06 17.40 -17.49
N ASP A 211 1.81 18.67 -17.24
CA ASP A 211 2.80 19.72 -17.37
C ASP A 211 2.90 20.62 -16.15
N ALA A 212 3.98 21.40 -16.12
CA ALA A 212 4.19 22.46 -15.16
C ALA A 212 4.51 23.77 -15.88
N VAL A 213 3.85 24.84 -15.43
CA VAL A 213 4.22 26.21 -15.78
C VAL A 213 5.40 26.65 -14.91
N ASP A 214 6.07 27.74 -15.29
CA ASP A 214 7.28 28.23 -14.62
C ASP A 214 7.17 28.32 -13.09
N ALA A 215 6.02 28.80 -12.58
CA ALA A 215 5.75 28.91 -11.15
C ALA A 215 5.68 27.56 -10.41
N ASP A 216 5.34 26.48 -11.10
CA ASP A 216 5.11 25.14 -10.57
C ASP A 216 6.16 24.13 -11.06
N ALA A 217 7.25 24.56 -11.71
CA ALA A 217 8.24 23.65 -12.28
C ALA A 217 8.82 22.67 -11.25
N ALA A 218 8.97 23.11 -9.99
CA ALA A 218 9.43 22.28 -8.87
C ALA A 218 8.37 21.30 -8.32
N LYS A 219 7.11 21.45 -8.72
CA LYS A 219 5.99 20.58 -8.33
C LYS A 219 5.94 19.32 -9.17
N LEU A 220 6.53 19.35 -10.37
CA LEU A 220 6.52 18.22 -11.30
C LEU A 220 7.35 17.07 -10.75
N ASP A 221 6.66 16.00 -10.32
CA ASP A 221 7.28 14.78 -9.84
C ASP A 221 6.94 13.60 -10.77
N PRO A 222 7.86 13.23 -11.69
CA PRO A 222 7.67 12.13 -12.62
C PRO A 222 7.34 10.81 -11.93
N SER A 223 8.06 10.46 -10.86
CA SER A 223 7.96 9.14 -10.22
C SER A 223 6.59 8.93 -9.59
N SER A 224 6.04 9.99 -8.98
CA SER A 224 4.70 9.98 -8.39
C SER A 224 3.61 9.84 -9.45
N LEU A 225 3.76 10.52 -10.58
CA LEU A 225 2.82 10.45 -11.70
C LEU A 225 2.83 9.06 -12.37
N GLU A 226 4.01 8.49 -12.59
CA GLU A 226 4.18 7.13 -13.11
C GLU A 226 3.45 6.10 -12.25
N LEU A 227 3.69 6.13 -10.93
CA LEU A 227 3.06 5.21 -9.99
C LEU A 227 1.54 5.40 -9.93
N LEU A 228 1.06 6.64 -9.96
CA LEU A 228 -0.37 6.94 -9.94
C LEU A 228 -1.08 6.44 -11.20
N VAL A 229 -0.51 6.66 -12.38
CA VAL A 229 -1.07 6.21 -13.67
C VAL A 229 -1.04 4.69 -13.77
N PHE A 230 0.08 4.05 -13.40
CA PHE A 230 0.20 2.60 -13.36
C PHE A 230 -0.86 1.97 -12.44
N THR A 231 -0.98 2.48 -11.22
CA THR A 231 -1.97 1.99 -10.26
C THR A 231 -3.38 2.20 -10.78
N THR A 232 -3.66 3.33 -11.43
CA THR A 232 -4.98 3.61 -12.01
C THR A 232 -5.35 2.63 -13.13
N GLY A 233 -4.41 2.26 -13.98
CA GLY A 233 -4.61 1.21 -15.00
C GLY A 233 -5.07 -0.11 -14.38
N LEU A 234 -4.37 -0.57 -13.34
CA LEU A 234 -4.74 -1.76 -12.58
C LEU A 234 -6.10 -1.62 -11.87
N LEU A 235 -6.41 -0.43 -11.35
CA LEU A 235 -7.70 -0.16 -10.72
C LEU A 235 -8.86 -0.26 -11.73
N ILE A 236 -8.66 0.20 -12.97
CA ILE A 236 -9.64 0.08 -14.05
C ILE A 236 -9.84 -1.38 -14.45
N ASP A 237 -8.77 -2.16 -14.56
CA ASP A 237 -8.84 -3.58 -14.89
C ASP A 237 -9.62 -4.40 -13.84
N THR A 238 -9.57 -3.96 -12.58
CA THR A 238 -10.20 -4.65 -11.44
C THR A 238 -11.55 -4.06 -11.02
N VAL A 239 -12.02 -2.95 -11.60
CA VAL A 239 -13.20 -2.23 -11.11
C VAL A 239 -14.47 -3.09 -11.11
N ALA A 240 -14.62 -3.99 -12.10
CA ALA A 240 -15.79 -4.85 -12.24
C ALA A 240 -15.82 -6.04 -11.24
N SER A 241 -14.68 -6.40 -10.65
CA SER A 241 -14.52 -7.57 -9.79
C SER A 241 -14.17 -7.23 -8.33
N ARG A 242 -14.00 -5.94 -8.01
CA ARG A 242 -13.58 -5.47 -6.69
C ARG A 242 -14.70 -5.60 -5.66
N LYS A 243 -14.42 -6.34 -4.58
CA LYS A 243 -15.33 -6.50 -3.42
C LYS A 243 -14.92 -5.68 -2.18
N LYS A 244 -13.69 -5.18 -2.15
CA LYS A 244 -13.12 -4.39 -1.04
C LYS A 244 -12.64 -3.05 -1.58
N SER A 245 -13.42 -2.00 -1.38
CA SER A 245 -13.08 -0.61 -1.71
C SER A 245 -13.61 0.32 -0.61
N PRO A 246 -12.78 1.17 0.02
CA PRO A 246 -11.33 1.31 -0.16
C PRO A 246 -10.54 0.12 0.43
N SER A 247 -9.29 -0.03 -0.03
CA SER A 247 -8.39 -1.10 0.36
C SER A 247 -7.90 -0.87 1.79
N PRO A 248 -7.94 -1.88 2.68
CA PRO A 248 -7.49 -1.73 4.06
C PRO A 248 -6.04 -1.24 4.19
N SER A 249 -5.16 -1.63 3.25
CA SER A 249 -3.75 -1.22 3.21
C SER A 249 -3.55 0.25 2.84
N LEU A 250 -4.54 0.87 2.20
CA LEU A 250 -4.52 2.28 1.86
C LEU A 250 -5.15 3.14 2.95
N ASN A 251 -5.81 2.58 3.96
CA ASN A 251 -6.27 3.35 5.10
C ASN A 251 -5.08 3.95 5.88
N ASP A 252 -5.30 5.10 6.49
CA ASP A 252 -4.31 5.67 7.40
C ASP A 252 -4.28 4.85 8.69
N ALA A 253 -3.08 4.45 9.12
CA ALA A 253 -2.87 3.73 10.37
C ALA A 253 -3.23 4.59 11.61
N GLU A 254 -3.51 5.88 11.41
CA GLU A 254 -4.00 6.82 12.41
C GLU A 254 -5.53 6.94 12.37
N SER A 255 -6.22 5.81 12.56
CA SER A 255 -7.61 5.79 13.03
C SER A 255 -7.91 4.49 13.79
N VAL A 256 -6.90 3.91 14.44
CA VAL A 256 -7.17 3.28 15.73
C VAL A 256 -7.28 4.45 16.68
N THR A 257 -8.50 4.93 16.91
CA THR A 257 -8.86 5.49 18.20
C THR A 257 -8.28 4.52 19.23
N ALA A 258 -7.13 4.87 19.82
CA ALA A 258 -6.77 4.34 21.12
C ALA A 258 -8.07 4.44 21.93
N PRO A 259 -8.54 3.36 22.60
CA PRO A 259 -9.70 3.47 23.47
C PRO A 259 -9.43 4.70 24.33
N GLN A 260 -10.23 5.75 24.15
CA GLN A 260 -10.10 6.91 25.02
C GLN A 260 -10.18 6.32 26.43
N PRO A 261 -9.21 6.59 27.32
CA PRO A 261 -9.35 6.19 28.70
C PRO A 261 -10.69 6.74 29.13
N MET A 262 -11.60 5.84 29.46
CA MET A 262 -12.97 6.13 29.85
C MET A 262 -12.89 7.24 30.89
N ALA A 263 -13.17 8.46 30.46
CA ALA A 263 -13.20 9.60 31.36
C ALA A 263 -14.23 9.23 32.42
N ALA A 264 -13.78 9.15 33.67
CA ALA A 264 -14.66 8.94 34.79
C ALA A 264 -15.85 9.91 34.66
N PRO A 265 -17.09 9.45 34.89
CA PRO A 265 -18.25 10.33 34.80
C PRO A 265 -18.01 11.52 35.73
N ALA A 266 -17.95 12.72 35.13
CA ALA A 266 -17.86 13.95 35.88
C ALA A 266 -19.02 14.00 36.89
N PRO A 267 -18.78 14.44 38.14
CA PRO A 267 -19.83 14.54 39.13
C PRO A 267 -20.92 15.50 38.65
N ALA A 268 -22.17 15.09 38.85
CA ALA A 268 -23.35 15.85 38.45
C ALA A 268 -23.29 17.30 38.99
N PRO A 269 -23.65 18.31 38.17
CA PRO A 269 -23.76 19.69 38.64
C PRO A 269 -24.86 19.80 39.70
N ALA A 270 -24.55 20.50 40.79
CA ALA A 270 -25.45 20.74 41.90
C ALA A 270 -26.75 21.44 41.43
N PRO A 271 -27.91 21.11 42.03
CA PRO A 271 -29.19 21.72 41.66
C PRO A 271 -29.20 23.22 41.99
N PRO A 272 -29.80 24.07 41.14
CA PRO A 272 -29.91 25.51 41.41
C PRO A 272 -30.83 25.79 42.62
N PRO A 273 -30.61 26.90 43.34
CA PRO A 273 -31.41 27.26 44.50
C PRO A 273 -32.85 27.56 44.10
N ARG A 274 -33.77 27.05 44.93
CA ARG A 274 -35.23 27.12 44.76
C ARG A 274 -35.71 28.59 44.84
N PRO A 275 -36.40 29.13 43.82
CA PRO A 275 -37.07 30.42 43.94
C PRO A 275 -38.33 30.32 44.82
N THR A 276 -38.55 31.33 45.65
CA THR A 276 -39.72 31.48 46.52
C THR A 276 -41.01 31.73 45.71
N PRO A 277 -42.17 31.25 46.18
CA PRO A 277 -43.42 31.33 45.41
C PRO A 277 -44.09 32.72 45.52
N PRO A 278 -44.54 33.32 44.41
CA PRO A 278 -45.49 34.43 44.45
C PRO A 278 -46.95 33.94 44.59
N PRO A 279 -47.85 34.78 45.14
CA PRO A 279 -49.19 34.39 45.59
C PRO A 279 -50.21 34.24 44.43
N PRO A 280 -51.34 33.54 44.65
CA PRO A 280 -52.24 33.12 43.58
C PRO A 280 -53.26 34.20 43.22
N PRO A 281 -53.70 34.24 41.95
CA PRO A 281 -55.01 34.79 41.64
C PRO A 281 -55.92 33.83 40.83
N VAL A 282 -57.12 33.66 41.37
CA VAL A 282 -58.48 33.71 40.75
C VAL A 282 -58.74 33.02 39.39
N ARG A 283 -59.69 32.06 39.40
CA ARG A 283 -60.43 31.47 38.25
C ARG A 283 -61.73 32.25 37.98
N PRO A 284 -62.54 31.96 36.92
CA PRO A 284 -62.26 31.64 35.51
C PRO A 284 -63.23 32.41 34.54
N SER A 285 -63.09 32.24 33.21
CA SER A 285 -64.17 31.99 32.20
C SER A 285 -63.64 31.93 30.74
N PRO A 286 -64.30 31.23 29.79
CA PRO A 286 -63.72 30.57 28.60
C PRO A 286 -63.99 31.29 27.24
N PRO A 287 -63.44 30.83 26.10
CA PRO A 287 -64.14 29.87 25.19
C PRO A 287 -63.21 28.78 24.57
N VAL A 288 -63.64 27.50 24.46
CA VAL A 288 -64.30 26.78 23.33
C VAL A 288 -63.42 26.51 22.07
N ALA A 289 -63.09 25.21 21.90
CA ALA A 289 -62.88 24.37 20.68
C ALA A 289 -61.92 24.86 19.56
N ASP A 290 -61.14 24.03 18.86
CA ASP A 290 -61.40 22.65 18.41
C ASP A 290 -60.12 21.90 17.96
N GLU A 291 -60.19 20.56 18.03
CA GLU A 291 -59.52 19.44 17.29
C GLU A 291 -58.18 19.63 16.52
N SER A 292 -57.22 18.68 16.45
CA SER A 292 -57.30 17.20 16.38
C SER A 292 -56.01 16.51 16.88
N ALA A 293 -56.15 15.21 17.17
CA ALA A 293 -55.23 14.34 17.89
C ALA A 293 -54.24 13.51 17.03
N ASP A 294 -53.22 13.02 17.74
CA ASP A 294 -52.32 11.90 17.44
C ASP A 294 -53.01 10.64 16.89
N THR A 295 -52.36 9.92 15.98
CA THR A 295 -52.36 8.44 15.99
C THR A 295 -51.13 7.85 15.29
N THR A 296 -50.34 7.07 16.03
CA THR A 296 -49.29 6.16 15.53
C THR A 296 -49.91 4.80 15.19
N VAL A 297 -49.63 4.24 14.01
CA VAL A 297 -50.06 2.87 13.62
C VAL A 297 -48.85 2.04 13.18
N ALA A 298 -48.69 0.88 13.82
CA ALA A 298 -47.72 -0.16 13.46
C ALA A 298 -48.22 -0.96 12.25
N VAL A 299 -47.36 -1.18 11.24
CA VAL A 299 -47.67 -1.93 10.02
C VAL A 299 -47.27 -3.41 10.20
N SER A 300 -48.18 -4.32 9.86
CA SER A 300 -48.00 -5.77 9.97
C SER A 300 -47.45 -6.41 8.68
N ALA A 301 -46.83 -7.59 8.80
CA ALA A 301 -46.10 -8.30 7.75
C ALA A 301 -46.92 -8.75 6.53
N ALA A 302 -48.25 -8.55 6.52
CA ALA A 302 -49.09 -8.81 5.35
C ALA A 302 -48.99 -7.67 4.30
N GLN A 303 -48.78 -6.42 4.74
CA GLN A 303 -48.71 -5.25 3.86
C GLN A 303 -47.44 -5.20 3.00
N LEU A 304 -46.36 -5.84 3.45
CA LEU A 304 -45.08 -5.94 2.74
C LEU A 304 -45.09 -6.95 1.58
N ARG A 305 -46.05 -7.89 1.57
CA ARG A 305 -46.12 -8.95 0.54
C ARG A 305 -46.93 -8.54 -0.68
N GLU A 306 -47.76 -7.52 -0.56
CA GLU A 306 -48.57 -6.95 -1.65
C GLU A 306 -47.81 -5.91 -2.48
N MET A 307 -46.70 -5.38 -1.96
CA MET A 307 -45.82 -4.43 -2.65
C MET A 307 -44.76 -5.07 -3.56
N MET A 308 -44.64 -6.41 -3.62
CA MET A 308 -43.60 -7.13 -4.37
C MET A 308 -44.14 -7.96 -5.56
N ALA A 309 -45.29 -7.62 -6.12
CA ALA A 309 -45.79 -8.22 -7.37
C ALA A 309 -45.55 -7.30 -8.59
N PRO A 310 -44.96 -7.79 -9.70
CA PRO A 310 -44.65 -6.96 -10.87
C PRO A 310 -45.85 -6.78 -11.80
N PRO A 311 -46.09 -5.58 -12.37
CA PRO A 311 -47.03 -5.41 -13.47
C PRO A 311 -46.35 -5.67 -14.83
N ALA A 312 -46.99 -6.49 -15.66
CA ALA A 312 -46.69 -6.64 -17.09
C ALA A 312 -47.52 -5.63 -17.90
N ALA A 313 -46.87 -4.68 -18.56
CA ALA A 313 -47.45 -3.93 -19.69
C ALA A 313 -46.37 -3.16 -20.45
N THR A 314 -46.31 -3.38 -21.77
CA THR A 314 -45.47 -2.66 -22.75
C THR A 314 -46.02 -1.25 -23.02
N PRO A 315 -45.19 -0.20 -23.15
CA PRO A 315 -45.67 1.13 -23.53
C PRO A 315 -45.88 1.26 -25.04
N THR A 316 -47.12 1.53 -25.44
CA THR A 316 -47.49 2.06 -26.76
C THR A 316 -47.37 3.59 -26.71
N PHE A 317 -46.58 4.15 -27.61
CA PHE A 317 -46.35 5.59 -27.75
C PHE A 317 -47.40 6.20 -28.70
N THR A 318 -48.20 7.14 -28.19
CA THR A 318 -49.17 7.94 -28.95
C THR A 318 -48.84 9.42 -28.72
N MET A 319 -48.55 10.15 -29.80
CA MET A 319 -48.38 11.62 -29.79
C MET A 319 -49.70 12.32 -30.18
N PRO A 320 -49.96 13.55 -29.71
CA PRO A 320 -51.17 14.30 -29.99
C PRO A 320 -51.11 15.14 -31.28
N GLU A 321 -52.28 15.34 -31.87
CA GLU A 321 -52.58 16.16 -33.05
C GLU A 321 -52.35 17.66 -32.82
N THR A 322 -51.83 18.35 -33.84
CA THR A 322 -52.24 19.72 -34.19
C THR A 322 -52.24 19.92 -35.70
N ASP A 323 -53.29 20.59 -36.17
CA ASP A 323 -53.69 20.89 -37.55
C ASP A 323 -52.60 21.54 -38.43
N PHE A 324 -52.54 21.15 -39.71
CA PHE A 324 -52.38 22.11 -40.81
C PHE A 324 -52.91 21.54 -42.15
N ALA A 325 -53.60 22.40 -42.89
CA ALA A 325 -54.43 22.12 -44.05
C ALA A 325 -53.66 21.73 -45.33
N ALA A 326 -54.33 20.93 -46.18
CA ALA A 326 -53.95 20.56 -47.54
C ALA A 326 -54.13 21.72 -48.56
N PRO A 327 -53.64 21.61 -49.81
CA PRO A 327 -54.35 20.82 -50.82
C PRO A 327 -53.52 20.09 -51.91
N SER A 328 -54.05 18.92 -52.31
CA SER A 328 -54.36 18.43 -53.68
C SER A 328 -53.29 18.11 -54.76
N SER A 329 -53.46 16.88 -55.29
CA SER A 329 -53.45 16.38 -56.68
C SER A 329 -52.14 16.21 -57.48
N ALA A 330 -51.81 14.96 -57.84
CA ALA A 330 -52.07 14.35 -59.17
C ALA A 330 -51.14 13.14 -59.46
N MET A 331 -51.71 12.01 -59.87
CA MET A 331 -51.04 10.97 -60.69
C MET A 331 -51.36 11.21 -62.18
N PRO A 332 -50.63 10.63 -63.15
CA PRO A 332 -51.03 9.31 -63.73
C PRO A 332 -49.83 8.42 -64.22
N SER A 333 -49.92 7.07 -64.14
CA SER A 333 -50.22 6.08 -65.22
C SER A 333 -49.01 5.74 -66.14
N ALA A 334 -48.76 4.55 -66.72
CA ALA A 334 -49.17 3.15 -66.59
C ALA A 334 -48.28 2.30 -67.55
N ALA A 335 -48.33 0.97 -67.38
CA ALA A 335 -48.11 -0.11 -68.36
C ALA A 335 -46.70 -0.44 -68.88
N SER A 336 -46.27 -1.70 -68.71
CA SER A 336 -46.21 -2.69 -69.82
C SER A 336 -45.80 -4.10 -69.37
N PHE A 337 -46.33 -5.09 -70.08
CA PHE A 337 -46.32 -6.53 -69.80
C PHE A 337 -45.18 -7.29 -70.52
N MET A 338 -44.74 -8.37 -69.85
CA MET A 338 -44.16 -9.66 -70.28
C MET A 338 -43.53 -9.86 -71.68
N THR A 339 -42.30 -10.45 -71.69
CA THR A 339 -41.99 -11.62 -72.54
C THR A 339 -40.81 -12.45 -71.99
N THR A 340 -40.78 -13.72 -72.39
CA THR A 340 -40.08 -14.92 -71.87
C THR A 340 -38.62 -15.08 -72.34
N ALA A 341 -37.71 -15.57 -71.47
CA ALA A 341 -36.69 -16.62 -71.75
C ALA A 341 -35.72 -16.87 -70.54
N LEU A 342 -35.52 -18.14 -70.17
CA LEU A 342 -34.55 -18.68 -69.17
C LEU A 342 -33.10 -18.74 -69.73
N PRO A 343 -32.05 -19.18 -68.99
CA PRO A 343 -31.72 -19.08 -67.55
C PRO A 343 -30.25 -18.60 -67.30
N ALA A 344 -29.94 -18.08 -66.13
CA ALA A 344 -28.58 -18.12 -65.57
C ALA A 344 -28.67 -18.17 -64.04
N ILE A 345 -28.42 -19.36 -63.49
CA ILE A 345 -28.24 -19.57 -62.06
C ILE A 345 -26.88 -18.98 -61.71
N GLU A 346 -26.87 -17.81 -61.09
CA GLU A 346 -25.68 -17.29 -60.43
C GLU A 346 -25.56 -17.98 -59.06
N ALA A 347 -24.41 -18.62 -58.85
CA ALA A 347 -24.15 -19.51 -57.73
C ALA A 347 -24.15 -18.77 -56.39
N PRO A 348 -24.66 -19.39 -55.30
CA PRO A 348 -24.47 -18.85 -53.95
C PRO A 348 -22.97 -18.86 -53.58
N PRO A 349 -22.49 -17.88 -52.80
CA PRO A 349 -21.12 -17.86 -52.31
C PRO A 349 -20.84 -19.10 -51.45
N PRO A 350 -19.61 -19.65 -51.46
CA PRO A 350 -19.31 -20.89 -50.78
C PRO A 350 -19.41 -20.74 -49.25
N ALA A 351 -19.99 -21.74 -48.61
CA ALA A 351 -20.04 -21.87 -47.16
C ALA A 351 -18.62 -21.99 -46.56
N PRO A 352 -18.38 -21.51 -45.32
CA PRO A 352 -17.11 -21.69 -44.64
C PRO A 352 -16.86 -23.20 -44.37
N PRO A 353 -15.61 -23.68 -44.48
CA PRO A 353 -15.29 -25.08 -44.26
C PRO A 353 -15.47 -25.49 -42.78
N PRO A 354 -15.78 -26.77 -42.50
CA PRO A 354 -15.90 -27.29 -41.15
C PRO A 354 -14.56 -27.21 -40.39
N PRO A 355 -14.58 -27.14 -39.04
CA PRO A 355 -13.37 -27.07 -38.23
C PRO A 355 -12.55 -28.36 -38.40
N HIS A 356 -11.37 -28.23 -39.00
CA HIS A 356 -10.37 -29.30 -39.02
C HIS A 356 -9.69 -29.41 -37.66
N ALA A 357 -9.55 -30.67 -37.23
CA ALA A 357 -8.86 -31.12 -36.04
C ALA A 357 -7.44 -30.56 -35.94
N ALA A 358 -7.03 -30.25 -34.70
CA ALA A 358 -5.70 -29.81 -34.32
C ALA A 358 -4.62 -30.81 -34.77
N PRO A 359 -3.57 -30.35 -35.48
CA PRO A 359 -2.30 -31.06 -35.56
C PRO A 359 -1.45 -30.82 -34.29
N PRO A 360 -0.50 -31.74 -33.99
CA PRO A 360 0.20 -31.80 -32.72
C PRO A 360 1.31 -30.74 -32.60
N HIS A 361 1.54 -30.32 -31.36
CA HIS A 361 2.65 -29.48 -30.89
C HIS A 361 3.95 -29.57 -31.72
N GLU A 362 4.21 -28.55 -32.53
CA GLU A 362 5.58 -28.17 -32.89
C GLU A 362 6.14 -27.30 -31.77
N ARG A 363 7.13 -27.88 -31.07
CA ARG A 363 7.92 -27.22 -30.04
C ARG A 363 8.75 -26.12 -30.71
N GLU A 364 8.36 -24.88 -30.50
CA GLU A 364 9.30 -23.76 -30.58
C GLU A 364 10.22 -23.83 -29.36
N GLU A 365 11.42 -24.32 -29.62
CA GLU A 365 12.59 -24.34 -28.75
C GLU A 365 12.93 -22.89 -28.37
N ARG A 366 12.33 -22.38 -27.28
CA ARG A 366 12.68 -21.07 -26.75
C ARG A 366 14.07 -21.13 -26.12
N ALA A 367 14.98 -20.38 -26.72
CA ALA A 367 16.35 -20.19 -26.30
C ALA A 367 16.47 -19.88 -24.80
N SER A 368 17.44 -20.54 -24.16
CA SER A 368 17.86 -20.33 -22.79
C SER A 368 18.18 -18.86 -22.52
N THR A 369 17.46 -18.23 -21.60
CA THR A 369 17.92 -17.01 -20.94
C THR A 369 19.02 -17.38 -19.94
N GLN A 370 20.20 -17.70 -20.47
CA GLN A 370 21.43 -17.79 -19.69
C GLN A 370 21.79 -16.38 -19.23
N TYR A 371 21.43 -16.05 -17.99
CA TYR A 371 21.81 -14.79 -17.36
C TYR A 371 23.33 -14.79 -17.10
N ILE A 372 24.05 -13.91 -17.79
CA ILE A 372 25.46 -13.59 -17.56
C ILE A 372 25.51 -12.40 -16.59
N PRO A 373 26.02 -12.55 -15.36
CA PRO A 373 26.18 -11.41 -14.45
C PRO A 373 27.25 -10.43 -14.98
N PRO A 374 27.11 -9.12 -14.73
CA PRO A 374 28.02 -8.08 -15.23
C PRO A 374 29.46 -8.22 -14.67
N PRO A 375 30.51 -7.77 -15.40
CA PRO A 375 31.91 -8.19 -15.16
C PRO A 375 32.61 -7.64 -13.91
N ASN A 376 31.92 -7.00 -12.96
CA ASN A 376 32.57 -6.26 -11.88
C ASN A 376 32.28 -6.81 -10.48
N LEU A 377 32.38 -8.13 -10.30
CA LEU A 377 32.62 -8.74 -8.99
C LEU A 377 33.91 -9.55 -9.04
N THR A 378 35.04 -8.83 -9.01
CA THR A 378 36.35 -9.41 -8.77
C THR A 378 36.44 -9.88 -7.31
N THR A 379 35.88 -11.05 -6.98
CA THR A 379 36.35 -11.77 -5.80
C THR A 379 37.65 -12.45 -6.20
N ARG A 380 38.77 -11.81 -5.85
CA ARG A 380 40.09 -12.44 -5.90
C ARG A 380 40.01 -13.75 -5.12
N SER A 381 40.27 -14.86 -5.80
CA SER A 381 40.68 -16.09 -5.14
C SER A 381 41.72 -16.77 -6.01
N ALA A 382 42.95 -16.76 -5.49
CA ALA A 382 44.03 -17.62 -5.92
C ALA A 382 44.68 -18.23 -4.67
N ALA A 383 44.19 -19.43 -4.33
CA ALA A 383 44.94 -20.62 -3.88
C ALA A 383 45.65 -20.59 -2.49
N PRO A 384 46.16 -21.74 -1.98
CA PRO A 384 45.42 -22.53 -0.98
C PRO A 384 46.27 -22.83 0.26
N ILE A 385 45.77 -22.62 1.48
CA ILE A 385 46.45 -23.11 2.69
C ILE A 385 45.42 -23.60 3.73
N GLY A 386 45.50 -24.90 3.98
CA GLY A 386 45.03 -25.71 5.11
C GLY A 386 44.12 -25.12 6.19
N GLY A 387 43.02 -25.85 6.42
CA GLY A 387 42.51 -26.14 7.77
C GLY A 387 41.44 -25.21 8.33
N ALA A 388 40.19 -25.34 7.89
CA ALA A 388 38.99 -24.89 8.62
C ALA A 388 37.71 -25.53 8.08
N VAL A 389 37.45 -26.81 8.38
CA VAL A 389 36.37 -27.60 7.76
C VAL A 389 34.92 -27.31 8.24
N PRO A 390 34.58 -26.69 9.39
CA PRO A 390 33.15 -26.56 9.76
C PRO A 390 32.41 -25.39 9.07
N ALA A 391 33.10 -24.31 8.74
CA ALA A 391 32.46 -23.07 8.30
C ALA A 391 32.08 -23.08 6.82
N ASP A 392 32.79 -23.86 6.00
CA ASP A 392 32.54 -23.94 4.56
C ASP A 392 31.37 -24.87 4.24
N ASP A 393 31.27 -26.00 4.95
CA ASP A 393 30.15 -26.92 4.79
C ASP A 393 28.81 -26.26 5.16
N SER A 394 28.75 -25.52 6.27
CA SER A 394 27.53 -24.78 6.66
C SER A 394 27.09 -23.78 5.59
N LYS A 395 28.03 -23.08 4.94
CA LYS A 395 27.71 -22.13 3.86
C LYS A 395 27.15 -22.85 2.64
N ARG A 396 27.69 -24.03 2.29
CA ARG A 396 27.20 -24.85 1.18
C ARG A 396 25.80 -25.40 1.45
N HIS A 397 25.51 -25.79 2.69
CA HIS A 397 24.17 -26.15 3.14
C HIS A 397 23.18 -24.97 3.08
N ASP A 398 23.61 -23.77 3.48
CA ASP A 398 22.80 -22.55 3.41
C ASP A 398 22.53 -22.13 1.95
N GLU A 399 23.53 -22.24 1.08
CA GLU A 399 23.38 -21.98 -0.36
C GLU A 399 22.39 -22.95 -0.99
N ALA A 400 22.54 -24.25 -0.72
CA ALA A 400 21.63 -25.28 -1.20
C ALA A 400 20.18 -25.01 -0.76
N ARG A 401 19.96 -24.66 0.52
CA ARG A 401 18.62 -24.31 1.02
C ARG A 401 18.04 -23.08 0.32
N ARG A 402 18.84 -22.02 0.12
CA ARG A 402 18.39 -20.81 -0.58
C ARG A 402 18.04 -21.09 -2.03
N PHE A 403 18.84 -21.90 -2.70
CA PHE A 403 18.62 -22.24 -4.11
C PHE A 403 17.40 -23.15 -4.31
N ALA A 404 17.21 -24.15 -3.44
CA ALA A 404 15.99 -24.96 -3.41
C ALA A 404 14.74 -24.07 -3.22
N ARG A 405 14.78 -23.14 -2.27
CA ARG A 405 13.67 -22.21 -2.00
C ARG A 405 13.33 -21.35 -3.22
N LEU A 406 14.35 -20.86 -3.92
CA LEU A 406 14.18 -20.05 -5.13
C LEU A 406 13.43 -20.85 -6.20
N LEU A 407 13.97 -22.01 -6.59
CA LEU A 407 13.41 -22.85 -7.65
C LEU A 407 11.97 -23.28 -7.37
N VAL A 408 11.68 -23.66 -6.13
CA VAL A 408 10.32 -24.07 -5.75
C VAL A 408 9.35 -22.87 -5.69
N SER A 409 9.84 -21.69 -5.32
CA SER A 409 9.03 -20.46 -5.35
C SER A 409 8.66 -20.06 -6.78
N GLU A 410 9.56 -20.29 -7.76
CA GLU A 410 9.27 -20.08 -9.18
C GLU A 410 8.19 -21.05 -9.70
N ILE A 411 8.26 -22.34 -9.33
CA ILE A 411 7.20 -23.31 -9.68
C ILE A 411 5.84 -22.80 -9.18
N LYS A 412 5.78 -22.31 -7.94
CA LYS A 412 4.55 -21.76 -7.36
C LYS A 412 4.06 -20.53 -8.11
N LEU A 413 4.97 -19.60 -8.43
CA LEU A 413 4.67 -18.35 -9.12
C LEU A 413 4.01 -18.59 -10.49
N TYR A 414 4.52 -19.54 -11.27
CA TYR A 414 4.01 -19.81 -12.61
C TYR A 414 2.82 -20.78 -12.65
N ASN A 415 2.62 -21.59 -11.60
CA ASN A 415 1.59 -22.63 -11.59
C ASN A 415 0.62 -22.52 -10.41
N GLU A 416 0.38 -21.33 -9.87
CA GLU A 416 -0.47 -21.10 -8.70
C GLU A 416 -1.86 -21.80 -8.78
N PRO A 417 -2.60 -21.76 -9.90
CA PRO A 417 -3.89 -22.46 -10.00
C PRO A 417 -3.76 -23.98 -9.90
N LYS A 418 -2.68 -24.55 -10.44
CA LYS A 418 -2.42 -26.00 -10.38
C LYS A 418 -1.95 -26.41 -9.00
N VAL A 419 -1.19 -25.57 -8.30
CA VAL A 419 -0.77 -25.80 -6.91
C VAL A 419 -2.01 -25.85 -6.01
N ASP A 420 -2.94 -24.90 -6.15
CA ASP A 420 -4.16 -24.89 -5.33
C ASP A 420 -5.03 -26.12 -5.56
N LEU A 421 -5.21 -26.53 -6.82
CA LEU A 421 -5.92 -27.77 -7.16
C LEU A 421 -5.19 -29.00 -6.62
N GLY A 422 -3.87 -29.03 -6.75
CA GLY A 422 -3.07 -30.15 -6.28
C GLY A 422 -3.05 -30.30 -4.76
N ARG A 423 -3.09 -29.19 -4.01
CA ARG A 423 -3.27 -29.22 -2.55
C ARG A 423 -4.61 -29.83 -2.15
N ARG A 424 -5.69 -29.51 -2.88
CA ARG A 424 -7.03 -30.03 -2.60
C ARG A 424 -7.16 -31.51 -2.91
N ASN A 425 -6.58 -31.93 -4.05
CA ASN A 425 -6.67 -33.31 -4.53
C ASN A 425 -5.56 -34.21 -4.00
N LYS A 426 -4.55 -33.63 -3.34
CA LYS A 426 -3.33 -34.30 -2.86
C LYS A 426 -2.56 -34.99 -3.99
N ASP A 427 -2.43 -34.31 -5.13
CA ASP A 427 -1.80 -34.82 -6.36
C ASP A 427 -0.71 -33.88 -6.92
N LEU A 428 -0.10 -33.04 -6.07
CA LEU A 428 0.85 -32.00 -6.50
C LEU A 428 2.01 -32.53 -7.35
N TYR A 429 2.58 -33.68 -6.96
CA TYR A 429 3.75 -34.23 -7.66
C TYR A 429 3.38 -34.70 -9.07
N GLU A 430 2.23 -35.35 -9.25
CA GLU A 430 1.75 -35.79 -10.56
C GLU A 430 1.38 -34.59 -11.44
N ARG A 431 0.69 -33.61 -10.86
CA ARG A 431 0.17 -32.43 -11.58
C ARG A 431 1.27 -31.46 -12.03
N LEU A 432 2.34 -31.32 -11.25
CA LEU A 432 3.47 -30.42 -11.51
C LEU A 432 4.74 -31.17 -11.88
N LYS A 433 4.63 -32.43 -12.29
CA LYS A 433 5.75 -33.32 -12.54
C LYS A 433 6.84 -32.69 -13.42
N GLU A 434 6.44 -32.11 -14.55
CA GLU A 434 7.38 -31.53 -15.52
C GLU A 434 8.18 -30.34 -14.92
N ASP A 435 7.53 -29.47 -14.15
CA ASP A 435 8.17 -28.31 -13.54
C ASP A 435 9.02 -28.71 -12.33
N ILE A 436 8.57 -29.69 -11.54
CA ILE A 436 9.34 -30.24 -10.42
C ILE A 436 10.60 -30.94 -10.92
N ASP A 437 10.50 -31.76 -11.98
CA ASP A 437 11.65 -32.48 -12.54
C ASP A 437 12.67 -31.51 -13.16
N ARG A 438 12.20 -30.48 -13.88
CA ARG A 438 13.06 -29.45 -14.46
C ARG A 438 13.82 -28.68 -13.37
N SER A 439 13.11 -28.21 -12.34
CA SER A 439 13.75 -27.51 -11.22
C SER A 439 14.68 -28.42 -10.41
N ARG A 440 14.35 -29.72 -10.28
CA ARG A 440 15.23 -30.69 -9.63
C ARG A 440 16.53 -30.86 -10.40
N GLN A 441 16.48 -30.92 -11.73
CA GLN A 441 17.68 -30.98 -12.56
C GLN A 441 18.57 -29.75 -12.36
N MET A 442 17.98 -28.54 -12.36
CA MET A 442 18.76 -27.30 -12.11
C MET A 442 19.39 -27.30 -10.71
N TYR A 443 18.68 -27.79 -9.70
CA TYR A 443 19.21 -27.96 -8.35
C TYR A 443 20.40 -28.92 -8.32
N ASP A 444 20.28 -30.05 -9.01
CA ASP A 444 21.29 -31.10 -9.08
C ASP A 444 22.55 -30.69 -9.83
N GLU A 445 22.44 -29.81 -10.84
CA GLU A 445 23.57 -29.27 -11.59
C GLU A 445 24.40 -28.26 -10.77
N ARG A 446 23.75 -27.50 -9.88
CA ARG A 446 24.41 -26.43 -9.11
C ARG A 446 24.92 -26.90 -7.75
N ILE A 447 24.22 -27.83 -7.11
CA ILE A 447 24.53 -28.29 -5.75
C ILE A 447 25.31 -29.60 -5.79
N ALA A 448 26.50 -29.58 -5.21
CA ALA A 448 27.39 -30.73 -5.16
C ALA A 448 26.79 -31.95 -4.44
N ASP A 449 27.18 -33.14 -4.89
CA ASP A 449 26.65 -34.44 -4.43
C ASP A 449 26.80 -34.69 -2.93
N ASP A 450 27.84 -34.16 -2.30
CA ASP A 450 28.11 -34.28 -0.87
C ASP A 450 27.03 -33.61 -0.01
N VAL A 451 26.56 -32.43 -0.43
CA VAL A 451 25.44 -31.73 0.23
C VAL A 451 24.13 -32.46 -0.04
N ARG A 452 23.89 -32.91 -1.29
CA ARG A 452 22.66 -33.62 -1.68
C ARG A 452 22.49 -34.98 -1.00
N LYS A 453 23.59 -35.69 -0.72
CA LYS A 453 23.58 -36.97 0.02
C LYS A 453 23.32 -36.77 1.51
N THR A 454 23.72 -35.63 2.07
CA THR A 454 23.55 -35.32 3.50
C THR A 454 22.15 -34.80 3.81
N SER A 455 21.51 -34.02 2.92
CA SER A 455 20.18 -33.46 3.15
C SER A 455 19.42 -33.17 1.84
N ASN A 456 18.10 -33.36 1.84
CA ASN A 456 17.24 -33.16 0.68
C ASN A 456 16.47 -31.83 0.78
N TYR A 457 17.20 -30.71 0.72
CA TYR A 457 16.60 -29.37 0.84
C TYR A 457 15.56 -29.07 -0.24
N PHE A 458 15.71 -29.67 -1.42
CA PHE A 458 14.74 -29.50 -2.49
C PHE A 458 13.37 -30.11 -2.11
N TYR A 459 13.37 -31.30 -1.52
CA TYR A 459 12.14 -31.90 -1.00
C TYR A 459 11.54 -31.10 0.15
N ASP A 460 12.37 -30.63 1.08
CA ASP A 460 11.90 -29.83 2.22
C ASP A 460 11.19 -28.55 1.77
N GLU A 461 11.75 -27.86 0.77
CA GLU A 461 11.13 -26.65 0.22
C GLU A 461 9.90 -26.97 -0.65
N LEU A 462 9.84 -28.13 -1.34
CA LEU A 462 8.60 -28.60 -2.00
C LEU A 462 7.46 -28.74 -1.00
N VAL A 463 7.71 -29.41 0.14
CA VAL A 463 6.72 -29.56 1.20
C VAL A 463 6.35 -28.19 1.77
N ARG A 464 7.34 -27.36 2.10
CA ARG A 464 7.10 -26.07 2.75
C ARG A 464 6.35 -25.07 1.87
N ILE A 465 6.71 -24.97 0.60
CA ILE A 465 6.21 -23.92 -0.31
C ILE A 465 5.03 -24.41 -1.15
N LEU A 466 5.15 -25.57 -1.81
CA LEU A 466 4.07 -26.10 -2.66
C LEU A 466 3.01 -26.79 -1.82
N ALA A 467 3.40 -27.57 -0.82
CA ALA A 467 2.47 -28.34 0.01
C ALA A 467 2.01 -27.61 1.29
N ASP A 468 2.44 -26.36 1.50
CA ASP A 468 2.11 -25.54 2.67
C ASP A 468 2.48 -26.17 4.03
N GLY A 469 3.48 -27.06 4.02
CA GLY A 469 3.91 -27.85 5.17
C GLY A 469 3.25 -29.23 5.30
N ASP A 470 2.23 -29.56 4.50
CA ASP A 470 1.60 -30.89 4.50
C ASP A 470 2.21 -31.79 3.43
N ALA A 471 3.13 -32.68 3.83
CA ALA A 471 3.74 -33.65 2.91
C ALA A 471 2.71 -34.56 2.21
N SER A 472 1.54 -34.80 2.83
CA SER A 472 0.47 -35.63 2.26
C SER A 472 -0.12 -35.00 1.00
N ALA A 473 -0.03 -33.68 0.84
CA ALA A 473 -0.53 -32.98 -0.33
C ALA A 473 0.35 -33.21 -1.57
N LEU A 474 1.57 -33.73 -1.40
CA LEU A 474 2.44 -34.10 -2.53
C LEU A 474 1.89 -35.27 -3.33
N GLY A 475 1.12 -36.17 -2.72
CA GLY A 475 0.57 -37.35 -3.39
C GLY A 475 1.63 -38.42 -3.68
N LEU A 476 2.71 -38.46 -2.89
CA LEU A 476 3.80 -39.43 -2.97
C LEU A 476 3.57 -40.68 -2.14
#